data_AF-A0A962L6Z6-F1
#
_entry.id   AF-A0A962L6Z6-F1
#
_cell.length_a   1.000
_cell.length_b   1.000
_cell.length_c   1.000
_cell.angle_alpha   90.00
_cell.angle_beta   90.00
_cell.angle_gamma   90.00
#
_symmetry.space_group_name_H-M   'P 1'
#
loop_
_entity.id
_entity.type
_entity.pdbx_description
1 polymer ?
#
loop_
_entity_poly.entity_id
_entity_poly.type
_entity_poly.pdbx_seq_one_letter_code
_entity_poly.pdbx_strand_id
1 'polypeptide(L)'
;MNNFSKKIVTGFAFAASFAAMNAMAATQGSLGADSTGTTDITLEIADRVQITSVEDITLGAWSGSGNLTGSTDFCVYRSGGDDYQLTLTADTGAFQVDSATTSDSIAFSAKVDDDLDASDGESMTYNTATSTPLTGSSSFTCGGSDNAQLEVTFAEAALQAASTANDYQATVTILVEPI
;
A
#
# COMPACT_ATOMS: atom_id res chain seq x y z
N MET A 1 65.39 -17.83 13.55
CA MET A 1 65.37 -17.40 14.96
C MET A 1 64.36 -16.27 15.08
N ASN A 2 63.27 -16.54 15.82
CA ASN A 2 62.58 -15.63 16.75
C ASN A 2 62.05 -14.29 16.17
N ASN A 3 60.77 -13.91 16.22
CA ASN A 3 59.82 -14.06 17.32
C ASN A 3 58.39 -13.62 16.95
N PHE A 4 57.40 -14.37 17.45
CA PHE A 4 56.20 -13.94 18.19
C PHE A 4 55.31 -12.76 17.73
N SER A 5 54.08 -13.15 17.36
CA SER A 5 52.78 -12.76 17.92
C SER A 5 52.41 -11.28 18.10
N LYS A 6 51.28 -10.89 17.49
CA LYS A 6 50.14 -10.27 18.18
C LYS A 6 48.88 -10.32 17.31
N LYS A 7 47.94 -11.19 17.68
CA LYS A 7 46.55 -11.13 17.22
C LYS A 7 45.90 -9.92 17.90
N ILE A 8 45.43 -8.94 17.14
CA ILE A 8 44.55 -7.88 17.66
C ILE A 8 43.14 -8.27 17.24
N VAL A 9 42.38 -8.74 18.23
CA VAL A 9 40.93 -8.91 18.15
C VAL A 9 40.35 -7.52 18.37
N THR A 10 39.94 -6.85 17.30
CA THR A 10 39.21 -5.59 17.38
C THR A 10 37.73 -5.94 17.57
N GLY A 11 37.26 -5.87 18.81
CA GLY A 11 35.84 -6.03 19.14
C GLY A 11 35.04 -4.85 18.59
N PHE A 12 33.99 -5.14 17.83
CA PHE A 12 32.96 -4.16 17.46
C PHE A 12 32.12 -3.86 18.70
N ALA A 13 32.23 -2.63 19.22
CA ALA A 13 31.35 -2.12 20.24
C ALA A 13 29.97 -1.84 19.60
N PHE A 14 28.95 -2.57 20.03
CA PHE A 14 27.55 -2.29 19.68
C PHE A 14 27.10 -1.09 20.52
N ALA A 15 27.18 0.12 19.93
CA ALA A 15 26.63 1.32 20.54
C ALA A 15 25.11 1.30 20.40
N ALA A 16 24.43 0.75 21.42
CA ALA A 16 22.99 0.93 21.57
C ALA A 16 22.71 2.38 21.95
N SER A 17 22.30 3.19 20.98
CA SER A 17 21.73 4.50 21.19
C SER A 17 20.36 4.35 21.87
N PHE A 18 20.36 4.21 23.19
CA PHE A 18 19.16 4.42 23.99
C PHE A 18 18.79 5.90 23.91
N ALA A 19 17.77 6.22 23.10
CA ALA A 19 17.11 7.52 23.18
C ALA A 19 16.61 7.68 24.63
N ALA A 20 17.20 8.60 25.38
CA ALA A 20 16.77 8.91 26.73
C ALA A 20 15.38 9.56 26.63
N MET A 21 14.34 8.77 26.88
CA MET A 21 13.01 9.32 27.17
C MET A 21 13.17 10.15 28.45
N ASN A 22 12.96 11.46 28.36
CA ASN A 22 12.91 12.32 29.54
C ASN A 22 11.72 11.86 30.39
N ALA A 23 11.99 11.19 31.52
CA ALA A 23 10.97 10.88 32.50
C ALA A 23 10.54 12.19 33.17
N MET A 24 9.48 12.80 32.66
CA MET A 24 8.78 13.90 33.32
C MET A 24 8.01 13.30 34.50
N ALA A 25 8.28 13.77 35.72
CA ALA A 25 7.75 13.18 36.94
C ALA A 25 6.67 14.08 37.56
N ALA A 26 5.57 13.48 37.99
CA ALA A 26 4.52 14.16 38.74
C ALA A 26 5.09 14.86 39.99
N THR A 27 4.57 16.04 40.30
CA THR A 27 4.94 16.79 41.52
C THR A 27 3.82 16.73 42.54
N GLN A 28 4.17 16.66 43.83
CA GLN A 28 3.20 16.63 44.91
C GLN A 28 3.15 17.96 45.64
N GLY A 29 1.96 18.37 46.04
CA GLY A 29 1.75 19.53 46.88
C GLY A 29 2.16 19.27 48.33
N SER A 30 2.59 20.33 49.03
CA SER A 30 2.84 20.29 50.47
C SER A 30 1.57 20.60 51.27
N LEU A 31 1.55 20.21 52.55
CA LEU A 31 0.47 20.55 53.48
C LEU A 31 0.48 22.05 53.79
N GLY A 32 -0.64 22.73 53.56
CA GLY A 32 -0.81 24.17 53.77
C GLY A 32 -2.28 24.58 53.60
N ALA A 33 -2.56 25.88 53.65
CA ALA A 33 -3.91 26.40 53.38
C ALA A 33 -4.37 26.11 51.94
N ASP A 34 -3.41 26.12 51.00
CA ASP A 34 -3.58 25.69 49.61
C ASP A 34 -2.47 24.66 49.27
N SER A 35 -2.76 23.73 48.35
CA SER A 35 -1.81 22.69 47.92
C SER A 35 -2.00 22.40 46.43
N THR A 36 -0.90 22.27 45.68
CA THR A 36 -0.92 22.02 44.23
C THR A 36 0.10 20.93 43.89
N GLY A 37 -0.34 19.93 43.12
CA GLY A 37 0.52 18.95 42.47
C GLY A 37 0.33 19.01 40.96
N THR A 38 1.25 18.40 40.22
CA THR A 38 1.20 18.28 38.76
C THR A 38 1.29 16.82 38.35
N THR A 39 0.65 16.46 37.24
CA THR A 39 0.79 15.15 36.59
C THR A 39 0.90 15.38 35.09
N ASP A 40 1.64 14.51 34.42
CA ASP A 40 1.77 14.55 32.97
C ASP A 40 0.77 13.56 32.34
N ILE A 41 0.27 13.92 31.16
CA ILE A 41 -0.58 13.08 30.33
C ILE A 41 0.12 12.92 28.98
N THR A 42 0.42 11.68 28.61
CA THR A 42 1.08 11.34 27.34
C THR A 42 0.19 10.45 26.50
N LEU A 43 0.13 10.72 25.20
CA LEU A 43 -0.56 9.88 24.20
C LEU A 43 0.27 9.82 22.92
N GLU A 44 0.07 8.76 22.15
CA GLU A 44 0.66 8.57 20.82
C GLU A 44 -0.47 8.34 19.82
N ILE A 45 -0.40 9.03 18.68
CA ILE A 45 -1.26 8.81 17.52
C ILE A 45 -0.31 8.44 16.39
N ALA A 46 -0.47 7.23 15.86
CA ALA A 46 0.29 6.74 14.72
C ALA A 46 -0.54 6.85 13.45
N ASP A 47 0.14 6.92 12.31
CA ASP A 47 -0.50 7.03 11.00
C ASP A 47 -1.40 5.83 10.72
N ARG A 48 -2.51 6.08 10.03
CA ARG A 48 -3.49 5.06 9.64
C ARG A 48 -3.93 5.32 8.22
N VAL A 49 -4.17 4.23 7.51
CA VAL A 49 -4.82 4.22 6.19
C VAL A 49 -5.95 3.21 6.19
N GLN A 50 -6.96 3.45 5.38
CA GLN A 50 -8.08 2.53 5.17
C GLN A 50 -8.52 2.63 3.71
N ILE A 51 -8.68 1.48 3.07
CA ILE A 51 -9.31 1.35 1.75
C ILE A 51 -10.74 0.81 1.91
N THR A 52 -11.69 1.39 1.20
CA THR A 52 -13.09 0.93 1.12
C THR A 52 -13.63 1.02 -0.30
N SER A 53 -14.82 0.47 -0.53
CA SER A 53 -15.53 0.52 -1.82
C SER A 53 -14.86 -0.23 -2.98
N VAL A 54 -13.88 -1.10 -2.72
CA VAL A 54 -13.29 -1.93 -3.78
C VAL A 54 -14.33 -2.92 -4.30
N GLU A 55 -14.65 -2.85 -5.59
CA GLU A 55 -15.61 -3.71 -6.28
C GLU A 55 -14.91 -4.64 -7.29
N ASP A 56 -15.63 -5.68 -7.73
CA ASP A 56 -15.13 -6.62 -8.73
C ASP A 56 -15.14 -5.98 -10.14
N ILE A 57 -14.02 -6.05 -10.85
CA ILE A 57 -13.95 -5.60 -12.26
C ILE A 57 -14.51 -6.70 -13.17
N THR A 58 -15.74 -6.53 -13.66
CA THR A 58 -16.39 -7.46 -14.59
C THR A 58 -16.37 -6.92 -16.02
N LEU A 59 -15.48 -7.45 -16.87
CA LEU A 59 -15.28 -6.98 -18.25
C LEU A 59 -16.24 -7.58 -19.30
N GLY A 60 -16.87 -8.71 -18.99
CA GLY A 60 -17.74 -9.41 -19.93
C GLY A 60 -16.98 -10.09 -21.09
N ALA A 61 -17.69 -10.31 -22.20
CA ALA A 61 -17.13 -10.99 -23.37
C ALA A 61 -16.41 -10.00 -24.30
N TRP A 62 -15.20 -10.35 -24.73
CA TRP A 62 -14.46 -9.58 -25.73
C TRP A 62 -15.16 -9.64 -27.10
N SER A 63 -15.25 -8.50 -27.78
CA SER A 63 -16.04 -8.33 -29.01
C SER A 63 -15.36 -8.88 -30.28
N GLY A 64 -14.08 -9.27 -30.19
CA GLY A 64 -13.27 -9.72 -31.32
C GLY A 64 -12.32 -8.66 -31.91
N SER A 65 -12.33 -7.43 -31.39
CA SER A 65 -11.38 -6.37 -31.77
C SER A 65 -11.17 -5.35 -30.65
N GLY A 66 -10.02 -4.67 -30.66
CA GLY A 66 -9.66 -3.65 -29.68
C GLY A 66 -9.24 -4.19 -28.31
N ASN A 67 -8.74 -3.30 -27.46
CA ASN A 67 -8.41 -3.63 -26.07
C ASN A 67 -9.69 -3.85 -25.26
N LEU A 68 -9.58 -4.59 -24.17
CA LEU A 68 -10.63 -4.72 -23.17
C LEU A 68 -10.14 -4.06 -21.88
N THR A 69 -10.84 -3.01 -21.45
CA THR A 69 -10.47 -2.19 -20.30
C THR A 69 -11.62 -2.14 -19.31
N GLY A 70 -11.30 -2.09 -18.02
CA GLY A 70 -12.26 -1.83 -16.96
C GLY A 70 -11.55 -1.35 -15.71
N SER A 71 -12.33 -0.83 -14.78
CA SER A 71 -11.82 -0.18 -13.58
C SER A 71 -12.69 -0.46 -12.37
N THR A 72 -12.12 -0.22 -11.19
CA THR A 72 -12.86 -0.05 -9.94
C THR A 72 -12.41 1.25 -9.29
N ASP A 73 -13.38 2.02 -8.82
CA ASP A 73 -13.13 3.17 -7.96
C ASP A 73 -13.04 2.68 -6.51
N PHE A 74 -12.31 3.40 -5.66
CA PHE A 74 -12.23 3.11 -4.24
C PHE A 74 -11.90 4.35 -3.42
N CYS A 75 -12.25 4.31 -2.14
CA CYS A 75 -11.94 5.36 -1.19
C CYS A 75 -10.70 4.98 -0.38
N VAL A 76 -9.68 5.84 -0.41
CA VAL A 76 -8.52 5.79 0.48
C VAL A 76 -8.59 6.91 1.50
N TYR A 77 -8.94 6.54 2.73
CA TYR A 77 -8.79 7.40 3.90
C TYR A 77 -7.38 7.29 4.47
N ARG A 78 -6.85 8.42 4.91
CA ARG A 78 -5.61 8.50 5.70
C ARG A 78 -5.77 9.43 6.89
N SER A 79 -5.01 9.15 7.94
CA SER A 79 -4.93 9.97 9.15
C SER A 79 -3.50 10.00 9.66
N GLY A 80 -3.09 11.15 10.19
CA GLY A 80 -1.68 11.38 10.52
C GLY A 80 -0.95 11.94 9.30
N GLY A 81 0.02 11.18 8.79
CA GLY A 81 0.93 11.48 7.66
C GLY A 81 0.33 12.15 6.42
N ASP A 82 1.21 12.52 5.50
CA ASP A 82 0.86 13.36 4.35
C ASP A 82 0.02 12.57 3.33
N ASP A 83 0.61 11.54 2.73
CA ASP A 83 0.10 10.82 1.56
C ASP A 83 0.13 9.28 1.77
N TYR A 84 -0.19 8.50 0.73
CA TYR A 84 -0.06 7.04 0.74
C TYR A 84 0.65 6.52 -0.52
N GLN A 85 1.04 5.25 -0.48
CA GLN A 85 1.52 4.50 -1.65
C GLN A 85 0.69 3.23 -1.84
N LEU A 86 0.63 2.74 -3.09
CA LEU A 86 -0.05 1.49 -3.44
C LEU A 86 0.93 0.45 -3.94
N THR A 87 0.77 -0.80 -3.51
CA THR A 87 1.41 -1.97 -4.13
C THR A 87 0.33 -2.92 -4.64
N LEU A 88 0.41 -3.29 -5.91
CA LEU A 88 -0.50 -4.27 -6.52
C LEU A 88 0.17 -5.64 -6.65
N THR A 89 -0.56 -6.67 -6.24
CA THR A 89 -0.21 -8.07 -6.50
C THR A 89 -1.44 -8.81 -7.02
N ALA A 90 -1.24 -10.02 -7.53
CA ALA A 90 -2.30 -10.91 -7.94
C ALA A 90 -1.97 -12.34 -7.49
N ASP A 91 -3.00 -13.13 -7.22
CA ASP A 91 -2.91 -14.54 -6.82
C ASP A 91 -2.20 -15.44 -7.85
N THR A 92 -2.19 -15.03 -9.11
CA THR A 92 -1.48 -15.70 -10.22
C THR A 92 0.03 -15.48 -10.22
N GLY A 93 0.57 -14.60 -9.36
CA GLY A 93 2.01 -14.33 -9.27
C GLY A 93 2.55 -13.32 -10.30
N ALA A 94 1.68 -12.79 -11.17
CA ALA A 94 1.95 -11.74 -12.16
C ALA A 94 0.64 -11.01 -12.50
N PHE A 95 0.70 -9.92 -13.28
CA PHE A 95 -0.54 -9.32 -13.82
C PHE A 95 -1.09 -10.14 -14.99
N GLN A 96 -1.79 -11.22 -14.64
CA GLN A 96 -2.49 -12.08 -15.58
C GLN A 96 -3.73 -12.71 -14.94
N VAL A 97 -4.67 -13.12 -15.79
CA VAL A 97 -5.81 -13.98 -15.45
C VAL A 97 -5.58 -15.38 -15.98
N ASP A 98 -6.03 -16.39 -15.25
CA ASP A 98 -5.88 -17.79 -15.62
C ASP A 98 -7.25 -18.43 -15.86
N SER A 99 -7.33 -19.35 -16.84
CA SER A 99 -8.49 -20.22 -17.06
C SER A 99 -8.20 -21.62 -16.54
N ALA A 100 -9.03 -22.11 -15.62
CA ALA A 100 -8.95 -23.49 -15.15
C ALA A 100 -9.36 -24.50 -16.23
N THR A 101 -10.24 -24.10 -17.15
CA THR A 101 -10.76 -24.93 -18.24
C THR A 101 -9.72 -25.19 -19.32
N THR A 102 -8.96 -24.17 -19.72
CA THR A 102 -7.97 -24.28 -20.82
C THR A 102 -6.52 -24.35 -20.34
N SER A 103 -6.24 -24.06 -19.06
CA SER A 103 -4.89 -23.84 -18.54
C SER A 103 -4.13 -22.74 -19.27
N ASP A 104 -4.87 -21.78 -19.83
CA ASP A 104 -4.35 -20.62 -20.54
C ASP A 104 -4.31 -19.39 -19.62
N SER A 105 -3.44 -18.44 -19.96
CA SER A 105 -3.21 -17.22 -19.17
C SER A 105 -3.19 -15.99 -20.07
N ILE A 106 -3.86 -14.91 -19.65
CA ILE A 106 -3.88 -13.66 -20.39
C ILE A 106 -3.32 -12.54 -19.51
N ALA A 107 -2.24 -11.91 -19.96
CA ALA A 107 -1.63 -10.78 -19.27
C ALA A 107 -2.48 -9.51 -19.38
N PHE A 108 -2.47 -8.69 -18.33
CA PHE A 108 -3.02 -7.33 -18.33
C PHE A 108 -1.99 -6.33 -17.80
N SER A 109 -2.18 -5.05 -18.14
CA SER A 109 -1.51 -3.93 -17.47
C SER A 109 -2.44 -3.29 -16.46
N ALA A 110 -1.90 -2.75 -15.38
CA ALA A 110 -2.64 -2.00 -14.38
C ALA A 110 -2.13 -0.56 -14.27
N LYS A 111 -3.03 0.38 -14.05
CA LYS A 111 -2.74 1.77 -13.68
C LYS A 111 -3.52 2.16 -12.44
N VAL A 112 -2.97 3.07 -11.65
CA VAL A 112 -3.65 3.64 -10.48
C VAL A 112 -3.53 5.15 -10.48
N ASP A 113 -4.53 5.81 -9.91
CA ASP A 113 -4.49 7.24 -9.64
C ASP A 113 -5.24 7.60 -8.35
N ASP A 114 -5.01 8.81 -7.85
CA ASP A 114 -5.67 9.40 -6.67
C ASP A 114 -6.88 10.28 -7.03
N ASP A 115 -7.48 10.01 -8.19
CA ASP A 115 -8.78 10.52 -8.60
C ASP A 115 -9.64 9.40 -9.25
N LEU A 116 -10.69 9.77 -9.98
CA LEU A 116 -11.64 8.83 -10.60
C LEU A 116 -11.32 8.54 -12.07
N ASP A 117 -10.09 8.79 -12.52
CA ASP A 117 -9.63 8.53 -13.88
C ASP A 117 -8.15 8.07 -13.89
N ALA A 118 -7.93 6.75 -13.86
CA ALA A 118 -6.58 6.19 -13.92
C ALA A 118 -5.97 6.13 -15.34
N SER A 119 -6.60 6.74 -16.35
CA SER A 119 -6.15 6.63 -17.73
C SER A 119 -4.81 7.35 -17.97
N ASP A 120 -4.50 8.41 -17.22
CA ASP A 120 -3.21 9.11 -17.17
C ASP A 120 -2.40 8.83 -15.90
N GLY A 121 -2.92 8.00 -15.00
CA GLY A 121 -2.29 7.57 -13.77
C GLY A 121 -1.00 6.73 -13.93
N GLU A 122 -0.42 6.37 -12.79
CA GLU A 122 0.84 5.64 -12.71
C GLU A 122 0.68 4.20 -13.21
N SER A 123 1.55 3.78 -14.13
CA SER A 123 1.62 2.40 -14.60
C SER A 123 2.27 1.50 -13.55
N MET A 124 1.54 0.49 -13.11
CA MET A 124 1.98 -0.38 -12.03
C MET A 124 2.94 -1.46 -12.51
N THR A 125 3.94 -1.74 -11.68
CA THR A 125 4.80 -2.92 -11.80
C THR A 125 4.40 -3.92 -10.72
N TYR A 126 4.30 -5.20 -11.08
CA TYR A 126 3.91 -6.25 -10.12
C TYR A 126 4.78 -6.20 -8.85
N ASN A 127 4.12 -6.23 -7.70
CA ASN A 127 4.77 -6.24 -6.38
C ASN A 127 5.78 -5.10 -6.20
N THR A 128 5.48 -3.93 -6.76
CA THR A 128 6.27 -2.71 -6.60
C THR A 128 5.33 -1.58 -6.20
N ALA A 129 5.74 -0.78 -5.21
CA ALA A 129 4.98 0.37 -4.77
C ALA A 129 4.96 1.46 -5.85
N THR A 130 3.94 2.31 -5.83
CA THR A 130 3.92 3.55 -6.62
C THR A 130 5.16 4.38 -6.35
N SER A 131 5.70 4.97 -7.41
CA SER A 131 6.88 5.84 -7.36
C SER A 131 6.52 7.26 -6.98
N THR A 132 5.28 7.68 -7.24
CA THR A 132 4.74 8.97 -6.80
C THR A 132 3.78 8.75 -5.63
N PRO A 133 3.89 9.56 -4.55
CA PRO A 133 2.87 9.64 -3.52
C PRO A 133 1.48 9.91 -4.07
N LEU A 134 0.48 9.25 -3.51
CA LEU A 134 -0.94 9.44 -3.84
C LEU A 134 -1.66 10.14 -2.69
N THR A 135 -2.58 11.03 -3.03
CA THR A 135 -3.26 11.92 -2.10
C THR A 135 -4.48 11.23 -1.47
N GLY A 136 -4.38 10.88 -0.19
CA GLY A 136 -5.50 10.26 0.54
C GLY A 136 -6.47 11.29 1.11
N SER A 137 -7.73 10.87 1.31
CA SER A 137 -8.72 11.71 1.98
C SER A 137 -8.47 11.81 3.48
N SER A 138 -8.69 13.00 4.04
CA SER A 138 -8.74 13.21 5.50
C SER A 138 -10.11 12.88 6.11
N SER A 139 -11.08 12.47 5.28
CA SER A 139 -12.40 12.03 5.70
C SER A 139 -12.51 10.50 5.63
N PHE A 140 -12.99 9.86 6.70
CA PHE A 140 -13.19 8.40 6.76
C PHE A 140 -14.06 7.85 5.63
N THR A 141 -14.93 8.67 5.04
CA THR A 141 -15.83 8.29 3.94
C THR A 141 -15.45 8.97 2.64
N CYS A 142 -14.24 9.52 2.53
CA CYS A 142 -13.77 10.31 1.40
C CYS A 142 -14.70 11.48 1.00
N GLY A 143 -15.49 11.99 1.95
CA GLY A 143 -16.49 13.04 1.69
C GLY A 143 -17.78 12.54 1.02
N GLY A 144 -17.98 11.22 0.93
CA GLY A 144 -19.17 10.58 0.37
C GLY A 144 -19.01 10.12 -1.09
N SER A 145 -17.79 10.19 -1.63
CA SER A 145 -17.40 9.69 -2.95
C SER A 145 -16.04 9.03 -2.84
N ASP A 146 -15.74 8.10 -3.75
CA ASP A 146 -14.39 7.55 -3.91
C ASP A 146 -13.40 8.62 -4.40
N ASN A 147 -12.11 8.34 -4.23
CA ASN A 147 -11.01 9.30 -4.51
C ASN A 147 -9.78 8.61 -5.09
N ALA A 148 -9.93 7.42 -5.67
CA ALA A 148 -8.85 6.70 -6.32
C ALA A 148 -9.46 5.67 -7.27
N GLN A 149 -8.72 5.28 -8.30
CA GLN A 149 -9.15 4.30 -9.28
C GLN A 149 -8.01 3.32 -9.61
N LEU A 150 -8.39 2.06 -9.85
CA LEU A 150 -7.56 1.04 -10.46
C LEU A 150 -8.15 0.74 -11.83
N GLU A 151 -7.38 0.97 -12.89
CA GLU A 151 -7.71 0.55 -14.25
C GLU A 151 -6.87 -0.68 -14.64
N VAL A 152 -7.52 -1.68 -15.25
CA VAL A 152 -6.84 -2.80 -15.89
C VAL A 152 -7.13 -2.81 -17.39
N THR A 153 -6.11 -3.11 -18.19
CA THR A 153 -6.22 -3.19 -19.64
C THR A 153 -5.62 -4.50 -20.17
N PHE A 154 -6.43 -5.22 -20.93
CA PHE A 154 -6.01 -6.37 -21.72
C PHE A 154 -5.78 -5.94 -23.15
N ALA A 155 -4.57 -6.16 -23.65
CA ALA A 155 -4.20 -5.81 -25.01
C ALA A 155 -4.94 -6.71 -26.02
N GLU A 156 -5.41 -6.13 -27.12
CA GLU A 156 -6.06 -6.85 -28.22
C GLU A 156 -5.26 -8.08 -28.67
N ALA A 157 -3.94 -7.96 -28.82
CA ALA A 157 -3.10 -9.06 -29.26
C ALA A 157 -3.08 -10.25 -28.28
N ALA A 158 -3.18 -9.99 -26.98
CA ALA A 158 -3.26 -11.04 -25.97
C ALA A 158 -4.63 -11.74 -26.00
N LEU A 159 -5.71 -10.97 -26.15
CA LEU A 159 -7.07 -11.48 -26.27
C LEU A 159 -7.27 -12.31 -27.54
N GLN A 160 -6.66 -11.90 -28.66
CA GLN A 160 -6.69 -12.65 -29.92
C GLN A 160 -5.95 -13.99 -29.85
N ALA A 161 -4.88 -14.05 -29.07
CA ALA A 161 -4.07 -15.27 -28.91
C ALA A 161 -4.68 -16.27 -27.93
N ALA A 162 -5.59 -15.81 -27.07
CA ALA A 162 -6.18 -16.61 -26.00
C ALA A 162 -7.14 -17.69 -26.51
N SER A 163 -7.20 -18.79 -25.77
CA SER A 163 -8.15 -19.87 -25.96
C SER A 163 -9.56 -19.42 -25.59
N THR A 164 -10.58 -19.94 -26.27
CA THR A 164 -11.98 -19.63 -25.93
C THR A 164 -12.35 -20.26 -24.59
N ALA A 165 -12.59 -19.42 -23.58
CA ALA A 165 -13.09 -19.81 -22.27
C ALA A 165 -13.89 -18.65 -21.63
N ASN A 166 -14.62 -18.94 -20.55
CA ASN A 166 -15.44 -17.96 -19.81
C ASN A 166 -15.12 -17.92 -18.30
N ASP A 167 -13.98 -18.46 -17.91
CA ASP A 167 -13.49 -18.64 -16.54
C ASP A 167 -12.09 -18.03 -16.35
N TYR A 168 -11.71 -17.06 -17.18
CA TYR A 168 -10.50 -16.27 -16.96
C TYR A 168 -10.69 -15.36 -15.76
N GLN A 169 -9.88 -15.56 -14.72
CA GLN A 169 -10.00 -14.81 -13.47
C GLN A 169 -8.66 -14.69 -12.74
N ALA A 170 -8.55 -13.65 -11.92
CA ALA A 170 -7.48 -13.44 -10.95
C ALA A 170 -8.01 -12.59 -9.79
N THR A 171 -7.43 -12.74 -8.61
CA THR A 171 -7.68 -11.90 -7.44
C THR A 171 -6.55 -10.89 -7.31
N VAL A 172 -6.81 -9.62 -7.60
CA VAL A 172 -5.85 -8.53 -7.39
C VAL A 172 -5.93 -8.05 -5.94
N THR A 173 -4.78 -7.97 -5.27
CA THR A 173 -4.65 -7.38 -3.94
C THR A 173 -4.07 -5.98 -4.05
N ILE A 174 -4.78 -5.01 -3.50
CA ILE A 174 -4.36 -3.60 -3.37
C ILE A 174 -3.85 -3.39 -1.94
N LEU A 175 -2.53 -3.29 -1.77
CA LEU A 175 -1.92 -2.92 -0.50
C LEU A 175 -1.77 -1.41 -0.43
N VAL A 176 -2.34 -0.79 0.62
CA VAL A 176 -2.24 0.65 0.90
C VAL A 176 -1.36 0.86 2.13
N GLU A 177 -0.39 1.76 2.03
CA GLU A 177 0.52 2.10 3.12
C GLU A 177 0.68 3.62 3.25
N PRO A 178 0.70 4.18 4.47
CA PRO A 178 1.03 5.61 4.69
C PRO A 178 2.51 5.86 4.39
N ILE A 179 2.84 7.09 3.96
CA ILE A 179 4.23 7.55 3.76
C ILE A 179 4.60 8.75 4.64
#